data_AF-A0A1D2MYC9-F1
#
_entry.id   AF-A0A1D2MYC9-F1
#
_cell.length_a   1.000
_cell.length_b   1.000
_cell.length_c   1.000
_cell.angle_alpha   90.00
_cell.angle_beta   90.00
_cell.angle_gamma   90.00
#
_symmetry.space_group_name_H-M   'P 1'
#
loop_
_entity.id
_entity.type
_entity.pdbx_description
1 polymer ?
#
loop_
_entity_poly.entity_id
_entity_poly.type
_entity_poly.pdbx_seq_one_letter_code
_entity_poly.pdbx_strand_id
1 'polypeptide(L)' 'MPQIFFGSLQISWVRRRDWHILTSGKTTYTNDERFHVLHADGSDEWTLQIKYVQKRDAGTFECQT' A
#
# COMPACT_ATOMS: atom_id res chain seq x y z
N MET A 1 12.34 -13.39 -10.43
CA MET A 1 11.84 -12.99 -11.76
C MET A 1 11.63 -11.48 -11.72
N PRO A 2 12.41 -10.63 -12.42
CA PRO A 2 12.14 -9.21 -12.42
C PRO A 2 11.13 -8.91 -13.51
N GLN A 3 9.91 -8.54 -13.13
CA GLN A 3 8.89 -8.10 -14.08
C GLN A 3 9.03 -6.58 -14.24
N ILE A 4 9.61 -6.16 -15.37
CA ILE A 4 9.65 -4.76 -15.76
C ILE A 4 8.24 -4.37 -16.22
N PHE A 5 7.59 -3.43 -15.53
CA PHE A 5 6.28 -2.90 -15.89
C PHE A 5 6.42 -1.63 -16.73
N PHE A 6 6.06 -1.71 -18.02
CA PHE A 6 5.70 -0.53 -18.82
C PHE A 6 4.17 -0.46 -18.89
N GLY A 7 3.56 0.44 -18.12
CA GLY A 7 2.13 0.77 -18.23
C GLY A 7 1.43 0.91 -16.87
N SER A 8 1.08 2.16 -16.51
CA SER A 8 0.62 2.64 -15.19
C SER A 8 1.72 2.67 -14.12
N LEU A 9 1.99 3.85 -13.57
CA LEU A 9 2.83 4.04 -12.38
C LEU A 9 2.07 3.47 -11.17
N GLN A 10 2.06 2.13 -11.05
CA GLN A 10 1.39 1.45 -9.95
C GLN A 10 2.24 1.60 -8.69
N ILE A 11 1.72 2.28 -7.68
CA ILE A 11 2.41 2.43 -6.40
C ILE A 11 2.18 1.22 -5.49
N SER A 12 3.15 0.96 -4.61
CA SER A 12 3.07 -0.03 -3.54
C SER A 12 3.19 0.64 -2.18
N TRP A 13 2.40 0.17 -1.21
CA TRP A 13 2.55 0.56 0.19
C TRP A 13 3.30 -0.53 0.95
N VAL A 14 4.40 -0.15 1.61
CA VAL A 14 5.29 -1.07 2.33
C VAL A 14 5.41 -0.66 3.79
N ARG A 15 5.26 -1.61 4.72
CA ARG A 15 5.55 -1.39 6.14
C ARG A 15 7.03 -1.61 6.41
N ARG A 16 7.77 -0.58 6.82
CA ARG A 16 9.24 -0.66 6.95
C ARG A 16 9.75 -1.64 8.01
N ARG A 17 9.01 -1.82 9.11
CA ARG A 17 9.51 -2.59 10.26
C ARG A 17 9.84 -4.05 9.92
N ASP A 18 9.17 -4.59 8.91
CA ASP A 18 9.28 -5.98 8.45
C ASP A 18 9.31 -6.12 6.93
N TRP A 19 9.43 -4.99 6.21
CA TRP A 19 9.40 -4.93 4.74
C TRP A 19 8.20 -5.65 4.12
N HIS A 20 7.08 -5.73 4.85
CA HIS A 20 5.89 -6.37 4.35
C HIS A 20 5.18 -5.44 3.36
N ILE A 21 4.99 -5.92 2.13
CA ILE A 21 4.16 -5.24 1.13
C ILE A 21 2.70 -5.36 1.61
N LEU A 22 2.07 -4.24 1.88
CA LEU A 22 0.67 -4.18 2.30
C LEU A 22 -0.24 -4.27 1.07
N THR A 23 0.05 -3.46 0.06
CA THR A 23 -0.74 -3.35 -1.17
C THR A 23 0.16 -3.03 -2.36
N SER A 24 -0.23 -3.46 -3.57
CA SER A 24 0.30 -2.97 -4.85
C SER A 24 -0.89 -2.54 -5.72
N GLY A 25 -0.98 -1.25 -6.03
CA GLY A 25 -2.18 -0.66 -6.60
C GLY A 25 -3.41 -0.95 -5.73
N LYS A 26 -4.49 -1.44 -6.36
CA LYS A 26 -5.74 -1.84 -5.68
C LYS A 26 -5.68 -3.24 -5.06
N THR A 27 -4.59 -3.99 -5.24
CA THR A 27 -4.43 -5.35 -4.70
C THR A 27 -3.85 -5.29 -3.30
N THR A 28 -4.50 -5.96 -2.34
CA THR A 28 -4.07 -6.06 -0.95
C THR A 28 -3.41 -7.41 -0.68
N TYR A 29 -2.21 -7.40 -0.07
CA TYR A 29 -1.42 -8.59 0.30
C TYR A 29 -1.44 -8.90 1.80
N THR A 30 -1.86 -7.94 2.62
CA THR A 30 -2.07 -8.18 4.05
C THR A 30 -3.46 -8.78 4.32
N ASN A 31 -3.55 -9.65 5.31
CA ASN A 31 -4.83 -10.21 5.78
C ASN A 31 -5.50 -9.33 6.86
N ASP A 32 -4.86 -8.22 7.27
CA ASP A 32 -5.46 -7.29 8.23
C ASP A 32 -6.48 -6.40 7.49
N GLU A 33 -7.76 -6.75 7.60
CA GLU A 33 -8.90 -6.08 6.94
C GLU A 33 -9.04 -4.59 7.25
N ARG A 34 -8.30 -4.07 8.24
CA ARG A 34 -8.28 -2.65 8.56
C ARG A 34 -7.52 -1.82 7.53
N PHE A 35 -6.62 -2.44 6.76
CA PHE A 35 -5.81 -1.77 5.74
C PHE A 35 -6.57 -1.70 4.42
N HIS A 36 -6.74 -0.49 3.90
CA HIS A 36 -7.40 -0.23 2.63
C HIS A 36 -6.62 0.77 1.79
N VAL A 37 -6.79 0.68 0.48
CA VAL A 37 -6.33 1.70 -0.47
C VAL A 37 -7.52 2.51 -0.94
N LEU A 38 -7.40 3.83 -0.83
CA LEU A 38 -8.33 4.77 -1.42
C LEU A 38 -7.67 5.36 -2.66
N HIS A 39 -8.31 5.16 -3.81
CA HIS A 39 -7.88 5.67 -5.10
C HIS A 39 -9.10 5.89 -5.99
N ALA A 40 -9.33 7.15 -6.37
CA ALA A 40 -10.39 7.50 -7.30
C ALA A 40 -9.94 7.22 -8.74
N ASP A 41 -10.82 6.69 -9.58
CA ASP A 41 -10.50 6.37 -10.97
C ASP A 41 -10.07 7.65 -11.72
N GLY A 42 -8.90 7.62 -12.35
CA GLY A 42 -8.31 8.76 -13.06
C GLY A 42 -7.55 9.76 -12.19
N SER A 43 -7.45 9.53 -10.86
CA SER A 43 -6.59 10.31 -9.98
C SER A 43 -5.17 9.77 -9.97
N ASP A 44 -4.17 10.61 -9.70
CA ASP A 44 -2.79 10.18 -9.39
C ASP A 44 -2.57 10.02 -7.87
N GLU A 45 -3.60 10.31 -7.07
CA GLU A 45 -3.54 10.20 -5.62
C GLU A 45 -3.80 8.76 -5.15
N TRP A 46 -2.94 8.29 -4.25
CA TRP A 46 -3.07 7.00 -3.60
C TRP A 46 -2.93 7.19 -2.09
N THR A 47 -3.93 6.74 -1.35
CA THR A 47 -3.95 6.87 0.12
C THR A 47 -4.07 5.50 0.77
N LEU A 48 -3.13 5.17 1.66
CA LEU A 48 -3.26 4.05 2.58
C LEU A 48 -4.09 4.46 3.79
N GLN A 49 -5.25 3.84 3.96
CA GLN A 49 -6.11 3.99 5.13
C GLN A 49 -5.93 2.81 6.09
N ILE A 50 -5.79 3.10 7.38
CA ILE A 50 -5.81 2.10 8.46
C ILE A 50 -7.01 2.40 9.37
N LYS A 51 -8.02 1.52 9.37
CA LYS A 51 -9.18 1.65 10.27
C LYS A 51 -8.83 1.20 11.68
N TYR A 52 -9.48 1.81 12.68
CA TYR A 52 -9.34 1.43 14.10
C TYR A 52 -7.87 1.31 14.53
N VAL A 53 -7.09 2.38 14.30
CA VAL A 53 -5.65 2.43 14.56
C VAL A 53 -5.33 2.03 16.00
N GLN A 54 -4.28 1.22 16.16
CA GLN A 54 -3.80 0.73 17.44
C GLN A 54 -2.36 1.17 17.67
N LYS A 55 -1.91 1.18 18.93
CA LYS A 55 -0.52 1.53 19.28
C LYS A 55 0.52 0.70 18.52
N ARG A 56 0.20 -0.56 18.19
CA ARG A 56 1.06 -1.48 17.42
C ARG A 56 1.24 -1.12 15.94
N ASP A 57 0.40 -0.25 15.40
CA ASP A 57 0.48 0.21 14.01
C ASP A 57 1.47 1.36 13.85
N ALA A 58 1.95 1.95 14.95
CA ALA A 58 2.95 3.00 14.94
C ALA A 58 4.24 2.53 14.22
N GLY A 59 4.74 3.36 13.32
CA GLY A 59 5.94 3.08 12.54
C GLY A 59 5.94 3.81 11.20
N THR A 60 6.91 3.48 10.36
CA THR A 60 7.04 4.07 9.03
C THR A 60 6.40 3.18 7.96
N PHE A 61 5.61 3.81 7.11
CA PHE A 61 5.05 3.24 5.90
C PHE A 61 5.62 3.99 4.70
N GLU A 62 6.02 3.28 3.66
CA GLU A 62 6.56 3.87 2.44
C GLU A 62 5.60 3.67 1.28
N CYS A 63 5.47 4.71 0.47
CA CYS A 63 4.92 4.62 -0.87
C CYS A 63 6.08 4.46 -1.85
N GLN A 64 6.04 3.42 -2.68
CA GLN A 64 7.08 3.08 -3.66
C GLN A 64 6.45 3.00 -5.06
N THR A 65 7.21 3.41 -6.08
CA THR A 65 6.83 3.36 -7.51
C THR A 65 7.69 2.37 -8.25
#